data_AF-A0A3E0LW23-F1
#
_entry.id   AF-A0A3E0LW23-F1
#
_cell.length_a   1.000
_cell.length_b   1.000
_cell.length_c   1.000
_cell.angle_alpha   90.00
_cell.angle_beta   90.00
_cell.angle_gamma   90.00
#
_symmetry.space_group_name_H-M   'P 1'
#
loop_
_entity.id
_entity.type
_entity.pdbx_description
1 polymer ?
#
loop_
_entity_poly.entity_id
_entity_poly.type
_entity_poly.pdbx_seq_one_letter_code
_entity_poly.pdbx_strand_id
1 'polypeptide(L)'
;MTEIANFTLEQGLERYQQGENAASLLPEFKELSDRSPKNAAVWSCLAWLYMLTDKPELALKAAQKAVKLDKVSPQNRINLVLAMLETKTAGVREHIELVQQLISLNKEVRQEVDENIADGLARKPDWKSLERVKVWLNE
;
A
#
# COMPACT_ATOMS: atom_id res chain seq x y z
N MET A 1 17.69 -27.71 -16.40
CA MET A 1 16.65 -26.67 -16.31
C MET A 1 16.85 -26.01 -14.97
N THR A 2 17.35 -24.79 -14.94
CA THR A 2 17.49 -24.01 -13.72
C THR A 2 16.09 -23.74 -13.18
N GLU A 3 15.78 -24.22 -11.97
CA GLU A 3 14.63 -23.70 -11.23
C GLU A 3 14.81 -22.19 -11.13
N ILE A 4 14.02 -21.43 -11.89
CA ILE A 4 13.82 -20.03 -11.56
C ILE A 4 13.02 -20.08 -10.26
N ALA A 5 13.67 -19.79 -9.14
CA ALA A 5 12.99 -19.65 -7.88
C ALA A 5 11.85 -18.64 -8.07
N ASN A 6 10.61 -19.14 -8.05
CA ASN A 6 9.44 -18.30 -8.25
C ASN A 6 9.30 -17.41 -7.00
N PHE A 7 9.62 -16.13 -7.11
CA PHE A 7 9.40 -15.13 -6.05
C PHE A 7 7.97 -15.26 -5.50
N THR A 8 7.75 -15.20 -4.19
CA THR A 8 6.39 -15.23 -3.61
C THR A 8 6.07 -13.93 -2.89
N LEU A 9 4.79 -13.74 -2.56
CA LEU A 9 4.37 -12.58 -1.77
C LEU A 9 5.05 -12.60 -0.39
N GLU A 10 5.11 -13.77 0.23
CA GLU A 10 5.73 -13.98 1.54
C GLU A 10 7.22 -13.62 1.51
N GLN A 11 7.95 -14.07 0.48
CA GLN A 11 9.36 -13.72 0.30
C GLN A 11 9.56 -12.22 0.08
N GLY A 12 8.67 -11.58 -0.71
CA GLY A 12 8.70 -10.14 -0.92
C GLY A 12 8.47 -9.35 0.35
N LEU A 13 7.50 -9.76 1.15
CA LEU A 13 7.21 -9.17 2.46
C LEU A 13 8.36 -9.37 3.44
N GLU A 14 8.94 -10.57 3.51
CA GLU A 14 10.09 -10.85 4.37
C GLU A 14 11.29 -9.97 4.02
N ARG A 15 11.65 -9.89 2.74
CA ARG A 15 12.73 -9.01 2.25
C ARG A 15 12.46 -7.54 2.58
N TYR A 16 11.22 -7.09 2.38
CA TYR A 16 10.81 -5.73 2.73
C TYR A 16 10.98 -5.46 4.24
N GLN A 17 10.54 -6.40 5.09
CA GLN A 17 10.64 -6.30 6.55
C GLN A 17 12.11 -6.34 7.04
N GLN A 18 12.98 -7.06 6.33
CA GLN A 18 14.43 -7.04 6.58
C GLN A 18 15.11 -5.72 6.18
N GLY A 19 14.35 -4.74 5.68
CA GLY A 19 14.86 -3.42 5.33
C GLY A 19 15.37 -3.32 3.90
N GLU A 20 15.06 -4.31 3.04
CA GLU A 20 15.42 -4.19 1.63
C GLU A 20 14.77 -2.95 1.00
N ASN A 21 15.51 -2.30 0.12
CA ASN A 21 15.08 -1.07 -0.52
C ASN A 21 13.83 -1.29 -1.38
N ALA A 22 12.83 -0.42 -1.26
CA ALA A 22 11.59 -0.55 -2.01
C ALA A 22 11.80 -0.59 -3.53
N ALA A 23 12.80 0.13 -4.06
CA ALA A 23 13.08 0.16 -5.49
C ALA A 23 13.66 -1.16 -6.01
N SER A 24 14.40 -1.93 -5.20
CA SER A 24 14.93 -3.22 -5.62
C SER A 24 13.87 -4.31 -5.68
N LEU A 25 12.78 -4.18 -4.91
CA LEU A 25 11.66 -5.13 -4.88
C LEU A 25 10.63 -4.91 -6.00
N LEU A 26 10.64 -3.74 -6.64
CA LEU A 26 9.64 -3.38 -7.65
C LEU A 26 9.56 -4.36 -8.84
N PRO A 27 10.68 -4.81 -9.45
CA PRO A 27 10.61 -5.74 -10.58
C PRO A 27 9.89 -7.05 -10.21
N GLU A 28 10.20 -7.63 -9.06
CA GLU A 28 9.61 -8.90 -8.62
C GLU A 28 8.15 -8.75 -8.21
N PHE A 29 7.77 -7.65 -7.52
CA PHE A 29 6.36 -7.38 -7.21
C PHE A 29 5.54 -7.07 -8.47
N LYS A 30 6.14 -6.44 -9.48
CA LYS A 30 5.50 -6.23 -10.78
C LYS A 30 5.24 -7.57 -11.47
N GLU A 31 6.25 -8.42 -11.60
CA GLU A 31 6.08 -9.76 -12.18
C GLU A 31 5.07 -10.61 -11.39
N LEU A 32 5.12 -10.53 -10.06
CA LEU A 32 4.16 -11.20 -9.18
C LEU A 32 2.72 -10.72 -9.43
N SER A 33 2.52 -9.42 -9.67
CA SER A 33 1.21 -8.84 -10.00
C SER A 33 0.67 -9.33 -11.35
N ASP A 34 1.57 -9.52 -12.33
CA ASP A 34 1.21 -9.99 -13.68
C ASP A 34 0.75 -11.46 -13.65
N ARG A 35 1.43 -12.32 -12.89
CA ARG A 35 1.02 -13.74 -12.73
C ARG A 35 -0.07 -13.98 -11.68
N SER A 36 -0.30 -13.04 -10.77
CA SER A 36 -1.33 -13.11 -9.72
C SER A 36 -2.36 -11.97 -9.82
N PRO A 37 -3.02 -11.76 -10.98
CA PRO A 37 -3.80 -10.54 -11.23
C PRO A 37 -5.08 -10.41 -10.40
N LYS A 38 -5.47 -11.47 -9.67
CA LYS A 38 -6.62 -11.51 -8.76
C LYS A 38 -6.24 -11.41 -7.27
N ASN A 39 -4.95 -11.34 -6.94
CA ASN A 39 -4.50 -11.22 -5.56
C ASN A 39 -4.43 -9.75 -5.14
N ALA A 40 -5.37 -9.31 -4.30
CA ALA A 40 -5.44 -7.92 -3.83
C ALA A 40 -4.19 -7.49 -3.06
N ALA A 41 -3.61 -8.37 -2.24
CA ALA A 41 -2.44 -8.07 -1.42
C ALA A 41 -1.21 -7.75 -2.29
N VAL A 42 -1.01 -8.48 -3.39
CA VAL A 42 0.08 -8.22 -4.34
C VAL A 42 -0.04 -6.81 -4.94
N TRP A 43 -1.25 -6.42 -5.37
CA TRP A 43 -1.51 -5.07 -5.88
C TRP A 43 -1.35 -4.00 -4.80
N SER A 44 -1.70 -4.31 -3.55
CA SER A 44 -1.53 -3.42 -2.40
C SER A 44 -0.07 -3.14 -2.12
N CYS A 45 0.77 -4.17 -2.02
CA CYS A 45 2.21 -4.04 -1.84
C CYS A 45 2.84 -3.29 -3.01
N LEU A 46 2.46 -3.60 -4.25
CA LEU A 46 2.99 -2.91 -5.42
C LEU A 46 2.64 -1.41 -5.40
N ALA A 47 1.41 -1.04 -4.99
CA ALA A 47 1.02 0.36 -4.82
C ALA A 47 1.87 1.06 -3.76
N TRP A 48 2.09 0.42 -2.61
CA TRP A 48 2.92 0.94 -1.53
C TRP A 48 4.37 1.18 -1.98
N LEU A 49 4.98 0.19 -2.64
CA LEU A 49 6.33 0.30 -3.18
C LEU A 49 6.45 1.41 -4.23
N TYR A 50 5.44 1.59 -5.09
CA TYR A 50 5.42 2.72 -6.02
C TYR A 50 5.37 4.08 -5.29
N MET A 51 4.63 4.19 -4.20
CA MET A 51 4.59 5.44 -3.43
C MET A 51 5.89 5.74 -2.69
N LEU A 52 6.54 4.71 -2.15
CA LEU A 52 7.87 4.82 -1.53
C LEU A 52 8.97 5.20 -2.53
N THR A 53 8.73 4.99 -3.82
CA THR A 53 9.71 5.23 -4.90
C THR A 53 9.27 6.35 -5.86
N ASP A 54 8.40 7.24 -5.40
CA ASP A 54 7.95 8.45 -6.10
C ASP A 54 7.34 8.18 -7.50
N LYS A 55 6.53 7.12 -7.60
CA LYS A 55 5.80 6.72 -8.82
C LYS A 55 4.27 6.76 -8.63
N PRO A 56 3.69 7.93 -8.32
CA PRO A 56 2.29 8.04 -7.89
C PRO A 56 1.27 7.63 -8.97
N GLU A 57 1.56 7.82 -10.26
CA GLU A 57 0.66 7.42 -11.35
C GLU A 57 0.57 5.89 -11.49
N LEU A 58 1.67 5.18 -11.21
CA LEU A 58 1.69 3.72 -11.18
C LEU A 58 1.03 3.20 -9.90
N ALA A 59 1.29 3.86 -8.78
CA ALA A 59 0.63 3.56 -7.50
C ALA A 59 -0.89 3.68 -7.61
N LEU A 60 -1.40 4.72 -8.28
CA LEU A 60 -2.84 4.94 -8.45
C LEU A 60 -3.50 3.75 -9.16
N LYS A 61 -2.90 3.27 -10.25
CA LYS A 61 -3.42 2.12 -11.00
C LYS A 61 -3.40 0.83 -10.16
N ALA A 62 -2.31 0.59 -9.44
CA ALA A 62 -2.17 -0.58 -8.58
C ALA A 62 -3.16 -0.53 -7.40
N ALA A 63 -3.31 0.63 -6.75
CA ALA A 63 -4.22 0.80 -5.62
C ALA A 63 -5.69 0.69 -6.02
N GLN A 64 -6.09 1.26 -7.17
CA GLN A 64 -7.43 1.07 -7.73
C GLN A 64 -7.75 -0.41 -7.98
N LYS A 65 -6.77 -1.16 -8.48
CA LYS A 65 -6.90 -2.60 -8.69
C LYS A 65 -7.03 -3.36 -7.37
N ALA A 66 -6.22 -3.02 -6.35
CA ALA A 66 -6.29 -3.61 -5.02
C ALA A 66 -7.67 -3.39 -4.38
N VAL A 67 -8.16 -2.14 -4.35
CA VAL A 67 -9.50 -1.79 -3.82
C VAL A 67 -10.63 -2.46 -4.58
N LYS A 68 -10.50 -2.64 -5.90
CA LYS A 68 -11.50 -3.36 -6.71
C LYS A 68 -11.60 -4.83 -6.32
N LEU A 69 -10.46 -5.47 -6.01
CA LEU A 69 -10.39 -6.88 -5.62
C LEU A 69 -10.80 -7.10 -4.16
N ASP A 70 -10.45 -6.18 -3.28
CA ASP A 70 -10.84 -6.17 -1.88
C ASP A 70 -11.24 -4.76 -1.43
N LYS A 71 -12.56 -4.59 -1.26
CA LYS A 71 -13.20 -3.32 -0.94
C LYS A 71 -13.17 -2.99 0.55
N VAL A 72 -12.85 -3.94 1.43
CA VAL A 72 -12.95 -3.76 2.88
C VAL A 72 -11.58 -3.64 3.55
N SER A 73 -10.48 -3.87 2.82
CA SER A 73 -9.12 -3.62 3.33
C SER A 73 -8.87 -2.12 3.60
N PRO A 74 -8.54 -1.75 4.86
CA PRO A 74 -8.09 -0.40 5.21
C PRO A 74 -6.83 0.01 4.46
N GLN A 75 -5.84 -0.89 4.39
CA GLN A 75 -4.55 -0.59 3.74
C GLN A 75 -4.71 -0.31 2.24
N ASN A 76 -5.57 -1.06 1.54
CA ASN A 76 -5.83 -0.81 0.11
C ASN A 76 -6.41 0.60 -0.11
N ARG A 77 -7.31 1.04 0.79
CA ARG A 77 -7.91 2.37 0.74
C ARG A 77 -6.92 3.47 1.09
N ILE A 78 -6.07 3.26 2.09
CA ILE A 78 -4.98 4.18 2.42
C ILE A 78 -4.05 4.34 1.22
N ASN A 79 -3.58 3.25 0.61
CA ASN A 79 -2.72 3.30 -0.58
C ASN A 79 -3.38 4.06 -1.73
N LEU A 80 -4.69 3.88 -1.93
CA LEU A 80 -5.46 4.61 -2.93
C LEU A 80 -5.52 6.10 -2.61
N VAL A 81 -5.85 6.48 -1.37
CA VAL A 81 -5.88 7.89 -0.94
C VAL A 81 -4.51 8.55 -1.14
N LEU A 82 -3.43 7.89 -0.75
CA LEU A 82 -2.07 8.42 -0.92
C LEU A 82 -1.77 8.69 -2.40
N ALA A 83 -2.06 7.73 -3.28
CA ALA A 83 -1.86 7.91 -4.72
C ALA A 83 -2.77 8.97 -5.32
N MET A 84 -4.01 9.10 -4.83
CA MET A 84 -4.94 10.15 -5.25
C MET A 84 -4.46 11.54 -4.85
N LEU A 85 -3.90 11.71 -3.65
CA LEU A 85 -3.34 12.97 -3.19
C LEU A 85 -2.16 13.42 -4.05
N GLU A 86 -1.20 12.51 -4.30
CA GLU A 86 -0.02 12.84 -5.11
C GLU A 86 -0.37 13.11 -6.59
N THR A 87 -1.40 12.45 -7.13
CA THR A 87 -1.89 12.68 -8.49
C THR A 87 -2.97 13.75 -8.59
N LYS A 88 -3.33 14.43 -7.48
CA LYS A 88 -4.41 15.44 -7.39
C LYS A 88 -5.77 14.92 -7.86
N THR A 89 -6.03 13.64 -7.67
CA THR A 89 -7.33 13.00 -7.95
C THR A 89 -8.32 13.29 -6.82
N ALA A 90 -9.52 13.76 -7.16
CA ALA A 90 -10.58 14.06 -6.19
C ALA A 90 -11.25 12.79 -5.63
N GLY A 91 -11.95 12.91 -4.50
CA GLY A 91 -12.77 11.83 -3.94
C GLY A 91 -12.17 11.08 -2.75
N VAL A 92 -11.10 11.59 -2.14
CA VAL A 92 -10.40 10.90 -1.02
C VAL A 92 -11.24 10.75 0.25
N ARG A 93 -12.25 11.61 0.48
CA ARG A 93 -13.02 11.66 1.72
C ARG A 93 -13.73 10.34 2.03
N GLU A 94 -14.46 9.78 1.05
CA GLU A 94 -15.21 8.53 1.24
C GLU A 94 -14.28 7.38 1.66
N HIS A 95 -13.06 7.34 1.13
CA HIS A 95 -12.08 6.33 1.49
C HIS A 95 -11.57 6.52 2.93
N ILE A 96 -11.32 7.75 3.36
CA ILE A 96 -10.91 8.07 4.73
C ILE A 96 -12.00 7.71 5.74
N GLU A 97 -13.26 8.11 5.48
CA GLU A 97 -14.39 7.83 6.37
C GLU A 97 -14.59 6.33 6.59
N LEU A 98 -14.42 5.53 5.54
CA LEU A 98 -14.51 4.07 5.64
C LEU A 98 -13.35 3.48 6.44
N VAL A 99 -12.12 4.01 6.29
CA VAL A 99 -10.98 3.56 7.09
C VAL A 99 -11.19 3.93 8.56
N GLN A 100 -11.64 5.16 8.86
CA GLN A 100 -12.00 5.60 10.23
C GLN A 100 -13.04 4.68 10.86
N GLN A 101 -14.09 4.31 10.13
CA GLN A 101 -15.09 3.37 10.62
C GLN A 101 -14.46 2.01 10.97
N LEU A 102 -13.64 1.45 10.08
CA LEU A 102 -13.02 0.13 10.28
C LEU A 102 -12.09 0.10 11.50
N ILE A 103 -11.21 1.10 11.63
CA ILE A 103 -10.28 1.20 12.77
C ILE A 103 -11.00 1.51 14.09
N SER A 104 -12.17 2.16 14.05
CA SER A 104 -12.98 2.42 15.26
C SER A 104 -13.64 1.15 15.82
N LEU A 105 -13.94 0.17 14.95
CA LEU A 105 -14.65 -1.05 15.30
C LEU A 105 -13.72 -2.19 15.69
N ASN A 106 -12.44 -2.13 15.31
CA ASN A 106 -11.48 -3.20 15.50
C ASN A 106 -10.10 -2.63 15.87
N LYS A 107 -9.62 -2.96 17.08
CA LYS A 107 -8.37 -2.44 17.63
C LYS A 107 -7.14 -3.03 16.96
N GLU A 108 -7.21 -4.28 16.53
CA GLU A 108 -6.15 -4.97 15.82
C GLU A 108 -5.95 -4.33 14.43
N VAL A 109 -7.05 -4.00 13.75
CA VAL A 109 -7.04 -3.26 12.48
C VAL A 109 -6.48 -1.84 12.67
N ARG A 110 -6.85 -1.17 13.78
CA ARG A 110 -6.26 0.12 14.14
C ARG A 110 -4.75 0.02 14.31
N GLN A 111 -4.29 -0.99 15.05
CA GLN A 111 -2.87 -1.22 15.29
C GLN A 111 -2.11 -1.48 13.99
N GLU A 112 -2.62 -2.35 13.11
CA GLU A 112 -2.00 -2.64 11.81
C GLU A 112 -1.85 -1.38 10.95
N VAL A 113 -2.88 -0.53 10.91
CA VAL A 113 -2.84 0.75 10.19
C VAL A 113 -1.78 1.69 10.78
N ASP A 114 -1.72 1.82 12.10
CA ASP A 114 -0.75 2.68 12.78
C ASP A 114 0.68 2.18 12.56
N GLU A 115 0.92 0.86 12.58
CA GLU A 115 2.20 0.23 12.28
C GLU A 115 2.65 0.47 10.83
N ASN A 116 1.76 0.30 9.86
CA ASN A 116 2.07 0.55 8.44
C ASN A 116 2.37 2.03 8.17
N ILE A 117 1.65 2.96 8.82
CA ILE A 117 1.94 4.39 8.74
C ILE A 117 3.32 4.69 9.34
N ALA A 118 3.65 4.11 10.49
CA ALA A 118 4.94 4.30 11.13
C ALA A 118 6.10 3.76 10.27
N ASP A 119 5.96 2.58 9.67
CA ASP A 119 6.95 2.00 8.74
C ASP A 119 7.13 2.90 7.50
N GLY A 120 6.03 3.39 6.91
CA GLY A 120 6.07 4.30 5.78
C GLY A 120 6.84 5.59 6.07
N LEU A 121 6.59 6.20 7.23
CA LEU A 121 7.29 7.41 7.67
C LEU A 121 8.74 7.14 8.09
N ALA A 122 9.05 5.96 8.64
CA ALA A 122 10.42 5.58 8.94
C ALA A 122 11.27 5.45 7.65
N ARG A 123 10.68 4.94 6.57
CA ARG A 123 11.35 4.76 5.27
C ARG A 123 11.36 6.01 4.41
N LYS A 124 10.31 6.84 4.52
CA LYS A 124 10.16 8.11 3.81
C LYS A 124 9.70 9.21 4.79
N PRO A 125 10.63 9.81 5.56
CA PRO A 125 10.29 10.78 6.62
C PRO A 125 9.60 12.06 6.14
N ASP A 126 9.71 12.39 4.86
CA ASP A 126 9.11 13.58 4.25
C ASP A 126 7.81 13.27 3.48
N TRP A 127 7.16 12.14 3.75
CA TRP A 127 5.93 11.72 3.08
C TRP A 127 4.70 12.51 3.55
N LYS A 128 4.59 13.76 3.07
CA LYS A 128 3.54 14.72 3.46
C LYS A 128 2.10 14.18 3.33
N SER A 129 1.81 13.44 2.27
CA SER A 129 0.49 12.83 2.09
C SER A 129 0.18 11.77 3.15
N LEU A 130 1.18 11.00 3.59
CA LEU A 130 1.01 10.01 4.65
C LEU A 130 0.79 10.66 6.01
N GLU A 131 1.54 11.72 6.33
CA GLU A 131 1.29 12.52 7.53
C GLU A 131 -0.12 13.10 7.54
N ARG A 132 -0.59 13.60 6.39
CA ARG A 132 -1.96 14.12 6.26
C ARG A 132 -3.02 13.03 6.49
N VAL A 133 -2.82 11.85 5.90
CA VAL A 133 -3.71 10.69 6.13
C VAL A 133 -3.71 10.30 7.61
N LYS A 134 -2.53 10.22 8.25
CA LYS A 134 -2.41 9.93 9.68
C LYS A 134 -3.22 10.91 10.54
N VAL A 135 -3.16 12.21 10.25
CA VAL A 135 -3.98 13.21 10.97
C VAL A 135 -5.46 12.91 10.78
N TRP A 136 -5.92 12.74 9.53
CA TRP A 136 -7.32 12.47 9.24
C TRP A 136 -7.86 11.20 9.89
N LEU A 137 -7.06 10.14 10.00
CA LEU A 137 -7.48 8.90 10.67
C LEU A 137 -7.63 9.03 12.19
N ASN A 138 -7.18 10.16 12.77
CA ASN A 138 -7.29 10.48 14.20
C ASN A 138 -8.31 11.58 14.50
N GLU A 139 -8.97 12.13 13.47
CA GLU A 139 -10.14 13.00 13.62
C GLU A 139 -11.39 12.16 13.91
#